data_AF-A0A926T6Z1-F1
#
_entry.id   AF-A0A926T6Z1-F1
#
_cell.length_a   1.000
_cell.length_b   1.000
_cell.length_c   1.000
_cell.angle_alpha   90.00
_cell.angle_beta   90.00
_cell.angle_gamma   90.00
#
_symmetry.space_group_name_H-M   'P 1'
#
loop_
_entity.id
_entity.type
_entity.pdbx_description
1 polymer ?
#
loop_
_entity_poly.entity_id
_entity_poly.type
_entity_poly.pdbx_seq_one_letter_code
_entity_poly.pdbx_strand_id
1 'polypeptide(L)'
;MKGFGYSREKSLIAKAIKTHDVAVVDKQISEFEQRISAKQMASLLFEVIETLPAEDKIWAYSNLLPQEALQEMYQEAVTLLYKLLIEHGFEAGRDFSTSEQGLKMSRQASETLLKELPADFQANFDDMVTSGVIVIQDESPIDVLEAQLGVPFVENLLQRIERRLPDLTDSEACTYLYNIFEGVEAQTGISVVDLVSSRLQGNKRLGKLFQMMEKGETEENIDWMFDLVCAAGGEAQLQPDPEDAGNWILSRQAIELLDKVYLGERPVASLIEAAELIEKLEEG
;
A
#
# COMPACT_ATOMS: atom_id res chain seq x y z
N MET A 1 -27.29 -26.93 -4.84
CA MET A 1 -27.91 -26.58 -6.14
C MET A 1 -27.57 -27.67 -7.14
N LYS A 2 -28.56 -28.23 -7.86
CA LYS A 2 -28.35 -29.33 -8.82
C LYS A 2 -27.71 -28.77 -10.09
N GLY A 3 -26.50 -29.24 -10.44
CA GLY A 3 -25.79 -28.85 -11.64
C GLY A 3 -26.59 -29.23 -12.90
N PHE A 4 -26.98 -28.23 -13.69
CA PHE A 4 -27.47 -28.46 -15.04
C PHE A 4 -26.28 -28.82 -15.95
N GLY A 5 -26.47 -29.82 -16.80
CA GLY A 5 -25.43 -30.44 -17.62
C GLY A 5 -24.96 -29.56 -18.77
N TYR A 6 -23.96 -28.72 -18.50
CA TYR A 6 -23.22 -27.95 -19.51
C TYR A 6 -21.84 -28.55 -19.78
N SER A 7 -21.66 -29.87 -19.68
CA SER A 7 -20.33 -30.51 -19.76
C SER A 7 -19.62 -30.23 -21.07
N ARG A 8 -20.37 -30.14 -22.18
CA ARG A 8 -19.84 -29.80 -23.50
C ARG A 8 -19.41 -28.34 -23.57
N GLU A 9 -20.27 -27.43 -23.12
CA GLU A 9 -20.02 -26.00 -23.11
C GLU A 9 -18.81 -25.67 -22.23
N LYS A 10 -18.71 -26.28 -21.03
CA LYS A 10 -17.53 -26.16 -20.15
C LYS A 10 -16.24 -26.57 -20.85
N SER A 11 -16.24 -27.71 -21.54
CA SER A 11 -15.07 -28.19 -22.28
C SER A 11 -14.67 -27.27 -23.43
N LEU A 12 -15.65 -26.65 -24.11
CA LEU A 12 -15.38 -25.72 -25.21
C LEU A 12 -14.81 -24.41 -24.70
N ILE A 13 -15.36 -23.86 -23.61
CA ILE A 13 -14.84 -22.66 -22.96
C ILE A 13 -13.43 -22.92 -22.44
N ALA A 14 -13.19 -24.03 -21.73
CA ALA A 14 -11.86 -24.38 -21.23
C ALA A 14 -10.81 -24.49 -22.35
N LYS A 15 -11.22 -25.06 -23.50
CA LYS A 15 -10.34 -25.16 -24.67
C LYS A 15 -10.08 -23.81 -25.33
N ALA A 16 -11.09 -22.93 -25.38
CA ALA A 16 -10.93 -21.57 -25.87
C ALA A 16 -9.99 -20.77 -24.96
N ILE A 17 -10.13 -20.89 -23.63
CA ILE A 17 -9.25 -20.19 -22.67
C ILE A 17 -7.79 -20.60 -22.88
N LYS A 18 -7.51 -21.88 -23.12
CA LYS A 18 -6.14 -22.39 -23.39
C LYS A 18 -5.47 -21.80 -24.64
N THR A 19 -6.18 -21.08 -25.50
CA THR A 19 -5.55 -20.40 -26.64
C THR A 19 -4.99 -19.03 -26.26
N HIS A 20 -5.29 -18.53 -25.06
CA HIS A 20 -4.97 -17.17 -24.59
C HIS A 20 -5.33 -16.07 -25.61
N ASP A 21 -6.43 -16.26 -26.34
CA ASP A 21 -6.93 -15.33 -27.36
C ASP A 21 -8.35 -14.89 -26.98
N VAL A 22 -8.48 -13.62 -26.59
CA VAL A 22 -9.74 -13.01 -26.17
C VAL A 22 -10.81 -13.13 -27.25
N ALA A 23 -10.46 -12.96 -28.54
CA ALA A 23 -11.44 -13.02 -29.63
C ALA A 23 -12.01 -14.43 -29.81
N VAL A 24 -11.20 -15.47 -29.56
CA VAL A 24 -11.65 -16.87 -29.61
C VAL A 24 -12.60 -17.16 -28.45
N VAL A 25 -12.28 -16.66 -27.25
CA VAL A 25 -13.12 -16.84 -26.06
C VAL A 25 -14.43 -16.06 -26.17
N ASP A 26 -14.38 -14.78 -26.56
CA ASP A 26 -15.54 -13.92 -26.74
C ASP A 26 -16.53 -14.48 -27.77
N LYS A 27 -16.00 -15.00 -28.89
CA LYS A 27 -16.83 -15.69 -29.88
C LYS A 27 -17.55 -16.88 -29.23
N GLN A 28 -16.82 -17.67 -28.45
CA GLN A 28 -17.37 -18.86 -27.82
C GLN A 28 -18.41 -18.51 -26.73
N ILE A 29 -18.18 -17.44 -25.95
CA ILE A 29 -19.11 -16.91 -24.94
C ILE A 29 -20.37 -16.36 -25.63
N SER A 30 -20.21 -15.54 -26.67
CA SER A 30 -21.32 -14.93 -27.42
C SER A 30 -22.26 -15.97 -28.03
N GLU A 31 -21.72 -17.11 -28.50
CA GLU A 31 -22.52 -18.23 -29.00
C GLU A 31 -23.39 -18.87 -27.90
N PHE A 32 -22.93 -18.88 -26.65
CA PHE A 32 -23.67 -19.44 -25.52
C PHE A 32 -24.66 -18.45 -24.90
N GLU A 33 -24.34 -17.17 -24.85
CA GLU A 33 -25.25 -16.12 -24.37
C GLU A 33 -26.54 -16.01 -25.20
N GLN A 34 -26.54 -16.50 -26.45
CA GLN A 34 -27.76 -16.65 -27.24
C GLN A 34 -28.74 -17.69 -26.67
N ARG A 35 -28.26 -18.59 -25.79
CA ARG A 35 -28.99 -19.76 -25.30
C ARG A 35 -29.19 -19.77 -23.78
N ILE A 36 -28.35 -19.08 -23.03
CA ILE A 36 -28.43 -19.00 -21.57
C ILE A 36 -28.38 -17.55 -21.10
N SER A 37 -28.96 -17.27 -19.93
CA SER A 37 -28.90 -15.93 -19.35
C SER A 37 -27.47 -15.54 -18.96
N ALA A 38 -27.17 -14.24 -18.94
CA ALA A 38 -25.88 -13.70 -18.48
C ALA A 38 -25.47 -14.24 -17.10
N LYS A 39 -26.43 -14.38 -16.16
CA LYS A 39 -26.17 -14.96 -14.83
C LYS A 39 -25.74 -16.43 -14.89
N GLN A 40 -26.33 -17.21 -15.80
CA GLN A 40 -25.93 -18.61 -16.02
C GLN A 40 -24.57 -18.70 -16.72
N MET A 41 -24.28 -17.79 -17.65
CA MET A 41 -22.99 -17.70 -18.33
C MET A 41 -21.85 -17.35 -17.36
N ALA A 42 -22.06 -16.36 -16.49
CA ALA A 42 -21.11 -16.00 -15.43
C ALA A 42 -20.82 -17.19 -14.50
N SER A 43 -21.88 -17.87 -14.01
CA SER A 43 -21.72 -19.08 -13.20
C SER A 43 -20.95 -20.19 -13.93
N LEU A 44 -21.20 -20.35 -15.23
CA LEU A 44 -20.50 -21.33 -16.07
C LEU A 44 -19.02 -20.97 -16.24
N LEU A 45 -18.70 -19.70 -16.46
CA LEU A 45 -17.33 -19.19 -16.56
C LEU A 45 -16.56 -19.43 -15.27
N PHE A 46 -17.12 -19.07 -14.12
CA PHE A 46 -16.50 -19.37 -12.82
C PHE A 46 -16.25 -20.87 -12.64
N GLU A 47 -17.25 -21.72 -12.91
CA GLU A 47 -17.08 -23.17 -12.81
C GLU A 47 -16.01 -23.73 -13.78
N VAL A 48 -15.83 -23.12 -14.95
CA VAL A 48 -14.76 -23.52 -15.89
C VAL A 48 -13.41 -23.06 -15.37
N ILE A 49 -13.29 -21.78 -15.01
CA ILE A 49 -12.05 -21.18 -14.54
C ILE A 49 -11.51 -21.96 -13.35
N GLU A 50 -12.36 -22.32 -12.38
CA GLU A 50 -11.97 -23.12 -11.20
C GLU A 50 -11.31 -24.47 -11.54
N THR A 51 -11.60 -25.03 -12.72
CA THR A 51 -11.04 -26.32 -13.16
C THR A 51 -9.77 -26.19 -14.01
N LEU A 52 -9.34 -24.97 -14.32
CA LEU A 52 -8.16 -24.72 -15.15
C LEU A 52 -6.85 -24.79 -14.35
N PRO A 53 -5.71 -25.06 -15.01
CA PRO A 53 -4.38 -24.82 -14.44
C PRO A 53 -4.17 -23.35 -14.05
N ALA A 54 -3.23 -23.08 -13.14
CA ALA A 54 -2.97 -21.74 -12.60
C ALA A 54 -2.69 -20.68 -13.68
N GLU A 55 -1.83 -20.98 -14.66
CA GLU A 55 -1.50 -20.07 -15.76
C GLU A 55 -2.76 -19.65 -16.56
N ASP A 56 -3.62 -20.62 -16.89
CA ASP A 56 -4.86 -20.39 -17.61
C ASP A 56 -5.90 -19.64 -16.76
N LYS A 57 -5.93 -19.88 -15.44
CA LYS A 57 -6.78 -19.15 -14.48
C LYS A 57 -6.39 -17.68 -14.43
N ILE A 58 -5.10 -17.38 -14.25
CA ILE A 58 -4.58 -16.01 -14.18
C ILE A 58 -4.94 -15.27 -15.47
N TRP A 59 -4.66 -15.86 -16.63
CA TRP A 59 -5.02 -15.26 -17.91
C TRP A 59 -6.53 -15.00 -18.02
N ALA A 60 -7.36 -15.98 -17.66
CA ALA A 60 -8.82 -15.86 -17.74
C ALA A 60 -9.36 -14.77 -16.81
N TYR A 61 -8.86 -14.68 -15.58
CA TYR A 61 -9.20 -13.58 -14.68
C TYR A 61 -8.82 -12.25 -15.31
N SER A 62 -7.54 -12.05 -15.69
CA SER A 62 -7.07 -10.76 -16.21
C SER A 62 -7.73 -10.28 -17.51
N ASN A 63 -8.30 -11.17 -18.32
CA ASN A 63 -8.80 -10.83 -19.66
C ASN A 63 -10.30 -11.02 -19.87
N LEU A 64 -10.98 -11.85 -19.06
CA LEU A 64 -12.40 -12.20 -19.30
C LEU A 64 -13.34 -11.63 -18.25
N LEU A 65 -12.84 -11.32 -17.05
CA LEU A 65 -13.65 -10.65 -16.05
C LEU A 65 -13.53 -9.12 -16.22
N PRO A 66 -14.62 -8.36 -15.96
CA PRO A 66 -14.54 -6.92 -15.83
C PRO A 66 -13.45 -6.55 -14.81
N GLN A 67 -12.67 -5.52 -15.08
CA GLN A 67 -11.58 -5.11 -14.19
C GLN A 67 -12.06 -4.80 -12.77
N GLU A 68 -13.27 -4.26 -12.65
CA GLU A 68 -13.91 -3.96 -11.37
C GLU A 68 -14.14 -5.24 -10.55
N ALA A 69 -14.58 -6.32 -11.20
CA ALA A 69 -14.80 -7.61 -10.54
C ALA A 69 -13.48 -8.26 -10.10
N LEU A 70 -12.39 -8.09 -10.86
CA LEU A 70 -11.06 -8.53 -10.41
C LEU A 70 -10.59 -7.75 -9.20
N GLN A 71 -10.77 -6.43 -9.22
CA GLN A 71 -10.34 -5.57 -8.12
C GLN A 71 -11.09 -5.91 -6.84
N GLU A 72 -12.41 -6.16 -6.90
CA GLU A 72 -13.18 -6.59 -5.73
C GLU A 72 -12.68 -7.93 -5.16
N MET A 73 -12.48 -8.94 -6.02
CA MET A 73 -11.96 -10.25 -5.59
C MET A 73 -10.56 -10.13 -4.99
N TYR A 74 -9.72 -9.29 -5.58
CA TYR A 74 -8.37 -9.02 -5.10
C TYR A 74 -8.38 -8.37 -3.72
N GLN A 75 -9.20 -7.33 -3.54
CA GLN A 75 -9.34 -6.63 -2.27
C GLN A 75 -9.87 -7.56 -1.18
N GLU A 76 -10.81 -8.45 -1.49
CA GLU A 76 -11.30 -9.46 -0.54
C GLU A 76 -10.19 -10.43 -0.13
N ALA A 77 -9.40 -10.94 -1.08
CA ALA A 77 -8.29 -11.83 -0.80
C ALA A 77 -7.21 -11.15 0.05
N VAL A 78 -6.80 -9.93 -0.30
CA VAL A 78 -5.83 -9.14 0.48
C VAL A 78 -6.37 -8.87 1.88
N THR A 79 -7.65 -8.50 2.02
CA THR A 79 -8.29 -8.27 3.33
C THR A 79 -8.27 -9.53 4.21
N LEU A 80 -8.52 -10.70 3.62
CA LEU A 80 -8.48 -11.97 4.35
C LEU A 80 -7.05 -12.29 4.83
N LEU A 81 -6.07 -12.14 3.96
CA LEU A 81 -4.65 -12.33 4.31
C LEU A 81 -4.22 -11.34 5.41
N TYR A 82 -4.62 -10.08 5.30
CA TYR A 82 -4.34 -9.04 6.28
C TYR A 82 -4.87 -9.43 7.68
N LYS A 83 -6.13 -9.89 7.77
CA LYS A 83 -6.71 -10.36 9.04
C LYS A 83 -5.98 -11.57 9.59
N LEU A 84 -5.66 -12.53 8.73
CA LEU A 84 -4.97 -13.75 9.14
C LEU A 84 -3.58 -13.44 9.72
N LEU A 85 -2.85 -12.48 9.14
CA LEU A 85 -1.56 -12.03 9.65
C LEU A 85 -1.68 -11.40 11.05
N ILE A 86 -2.68 -10.54 11.26
CA ILE A 86 -2.97 -9.97 12.60
C ILE A 86 -3.29 -11.07 13.62
N GLU A 87 -4.13 -12.04 13.24
CA GLU A 87 -4.50 -13.17 14.12
C GLU A 87 -3.29 -14.02 14.54
N HIS A 88 -2.24 -14.05 13.72
CA HIS A 88 -0.97 -14.73 14.03
C HIS A 88 0.03 -13.85 14.79
N GLY A 89 -0.36 -12.63 15.16
CA GLY A 89 0.44 -11.71 15.96
C GLY A 89 1.46 -10.90 15.18
N PHE A 90 1.35 -10.86 13.84
CA PHE A 90 2.15 -9.95 13.02
C PHE A 90 1.61 -8.52 13.11
N GLU A 91 2.51 -7.55 13.07
CA GLU A 91 2.20 -6.13 13.18
C GLU A 91 2.08 -5.46 11.81
N ALA A 92 0.93 -4.87 11.51
CA ALA A 92 0.72 -4.12 10.28
C ALA A 92 1.64 -2.88 10.21
N GLY A 93 2.17 -2.60 9.02
CA GLY A 93 3.18 -1.59 8.75
C GLY A 93 4.62 -2.00 9.11
N ARG A 94 4.81 -3.01 9.98
CA ARG A 94 6.12 -3.57 10.35
C ARG A 94 6.43 -4.89 9.64
N ASP A 95 5.53 -5.85 9.80
CA ASP A 95 5.65 -7.21 9.30
C ASP A 95 4.94 -7.40 7.96
N PHE A 96 3.96 -6.55 7.65
CA PHE A 96 3.24 -6.56 6.37
C PHE A 96 2.53 -5.22 6.13
N SER A 97 2.26 -4.89 4.87
CA SER A 97 1.49 -3.71 4.48
C SER A 97 0.87 -3.90 3.09
N THR A 98 -0.16 -3.12 2.78
CA THR A 98 -0.78 -3.12 1.45
C THR A 98 -0.34 -1.91 0.65
N SER A 99 0.05 -2.10 -0.61
CA SER A 99 0.30 -1.01 -1.56
C SER A 99 -0.43 -1.27 -2.88
N GLU A 100 -0.34 -0.31 -3.82
CA GLU A 100 -0.85 -0.49 -5.19
C GLU A 100 -0.27 -1.72 -5.92
N GLN A 101 0.94 -2.12 -5.55
CA GLN A 101 1.64 -3.28 -6.11
C GLN A 101 1.22 -4.59 -5.44
N GLY A 102 0.56 -4.52 -4.29
CA GLY A 102 -0.02 -5.64 -3.58
C GLY A 102 0.37 -5.75 -2.12
N LEU A 103 0.36 -6.97 -1.58
CA LEU A 103 0.65 -7.23 -0.18
C LEU A 103 2.15 -7.44 0.00
N LYS A 104 2.80 -6.51 0.71
CA LYS A 104 4.19 -6.67 1.17
C LYS A 104 4.15 -7.40 2.51
N MET A 105 5.04 -8.36 2.72
CA MET A 105 5.16 -9.04 4.01
C MET A 105 6.59 -9.53 4.26
N SER A 106 6.96 -9.65 5.54
CA SER A 106 8.25 -10.20 5.94
C SER A 106 8.32 -11.68 5.58
N ARG A 107 9.54 -12.17 5.38
CA ARG A 107 9.79 -13.61 5.18
C ARG A 107 9.20 -14.46 6.31
N GLN A 108 9.32 -14.01 7.56
CA GLN A 108 8.75 -14.71 8.70
C GLN A 108 7.22 -14.78 8.65
N ALA A 109 6.56 -13.68 8.26
CA ALA A 109 5.11 -13.65 8.06
C ALA A 109 4.67 -14.62 6.97
N SER A 110 5.36 -14.61 5.82
CA SER A 110 5.10 -15.52 4.71
C SER A 110 5.28 -16.99 5.10
N GLU A 111 6.40 -17.35 5.74
CA GLU A 111 6.69 -18.74 6.15
C GLU A 111 5.69 -19.26 7.20
N THR A 112 5.20 -18.39 8.08
CA THR A 112 4.19 -18.75 9.10
C THR A 112 2.85 -18.98 8.44
N LEU A 113 2.43 -18.06 7.57
CA LEU A 113 1.19 -18.14 6.81
C LEU A 113 1.15 -19.42 5.95
N LEU A 114 2.23 -19.73 5.24
CA LEU A 114 2.35 -20.92 4.39
C LEU A 114 2.14 -22.24 5.15
N LYS A 115 2.57 -22.33 6.41
CA LYS A 115 2.42 -23.55 7.22
C LYS A 115 0.97 -23.80 7.65
N GLU A 116 0.18 -22.74 7.77
CA GLU A 116 -1.20 -22.77 8.25
C GLU A 116 -2.21 -22.86 7.10
N LEU A 117 -1.83 -22.44 5.89
CA LEU A 117 -2.68 -22.52 4.72
C LEU A 117 -2.94 -23.98 4.27
N PRO A 118 -4.17 -24.33 3.84
CA PRO A 118 -4.44 -25.61 3.20
C PRO A 118 -3.55 -25.84 1.97
N ALA A 119 -3.22 -27.09 1.65
CA ALA A 119 -2.31 -27.43 0.54
C ALA A 119 -2.74 -26.82 -0.81
N ASP A 120 -4.05 -26.78 -1.08
CA ASP A 120 -4.60 -26.17 -2.30
C ASP A 120 -4.37 -24.65 -2.35
N PHE A 121 -4.31 -23.98 -1.18
CA PHE A 121 -3.98 -22.56 -1.06
C PHE A 121 -2.48 -22.28 -1.12
N GLN A 122 -1.64 -23.20 -0.63
CA GLN A 122 -0.18 -23.06 -0.71
C GLN A 122 0.28 -22.97 -2.17
N ALA A 123 -0.29 -23.81 -3.06
CA ALA A 123 0.01 -23.74 -4.48
C ALA A 123 -0.36 -22.38 -5.10
N ASN A 124 -1.51 -21.81 -4.72
CA ASN A 124 -1.91 -20.48 -5.17
C ASN A 124 -1.05 -19.36 -4.56
N PHE A 125 -0.51 -19.56 -3.36
CA PHE A 125 0.35 -18.57 -2.69
C PHE A 125 1.66 -18.38 -3.46
N ASP A 126 2.30 -19.47 -3.90
CA ASP A 126 3.52 -19.41 -4.72
C ASP A 126 3.29 -18.67 -6.04
N ASP A 127 2.11 -18.85 -6.66
CA ASP A 127 1.71 -18.12 -7.86
C ASP A 127 1.49 -16.62 -7.58
N MET A 128 0.92 -16.27 -6.42
CA MET A 128 0.74 -14.88 -5.99
C MET A 128 2.09 -14.19 -5.72
N VAL A 129 3.08 -14.90 -5.17
CA VAL A 129 4.44 -14.37 -5.01
C VAL A 129 5.10 -14.19 -6.38
N THR A 130 5.01 -15.19 -7.26
CA THR A 130 5.63 -15.16 -8.59
C THR A 130 5.05 -14.08 -9.50
N SER A 131 3.74 -13.83 -9.40
CA SER A 131 3.04 -12.76 -10.14
C SER A 131 3.28 -11.36 -9.57
N GLY A 132 3.96 -11.24 -8.42
CA GLY A 132 4.26 -9.97 -7.76
C GLY A 132 3.11 -9.40 -6.94
N VAL A 133 2.00 -10.15 -6.78
CA VAL A 133 0.88 -9.80 -5.90
C VAL A 133 1.28 -9.81 -4.43
N ILE A 134 2.15 -10.75 -4.06
CA ILE A 134 2.77 -10.80 -2.74
C ILE A 134 4.26 -10.54 -2.89
N VAL A 135 4.75 -9.51 -2.21
CA VAL A 135 6.17 -9.18 -2.18
C VAL A 135 6.73 -9.60 -0.82
N ILE A 136 7.61 -10.60 -0.85
CA ILE A 136 8.30 -11.05 0.36
C ILE A 136 9.54 -10.19 0.57
N GLN A 137 9.65 -9.57 1.74
CA GLN A 137 10.78 -8.77 2.16
C GLN A 137 11.69 -9.58 3.10
N ASP A 138 12.97 -9.60 2.76
CA ASP A 138 13.98 -10.32 3.54
C ASP A 138 14.39 -9.56 4.81
N GLU A 139 14.34 -8.23 4.75
CA GLU A 139 14.65 -7.33 5.85
C GLU A 139 13.46 -6.39 6.06
N SER A 140 13.15 -6.07 7.32
CA SER A 140 12.11 -5.08 7.63
C SER A 140 12.60 -3.69 7.20
N PRO A 141 11.81 -2.93 6.42
CA PRO A 141 12.15 -1.55 6.08
C PRO A 141 12.37 -0.67 7.31
N ILE A 142 11.67 -0.96 8.41
CA ILE A 142 11.85 -0.28 9.70
C ILE A 142 13.25 -0.55 10.24
N ASP A 143 13.64 -1.82 10.36
CA ASP A 143 14.95 -2.19 10.93
C ASP A 143 16.11 -1.63 10.09
N VAL A 144 15.99 -1.64 8.76
CA VAL A 144 16.97 -1.06 7.85
C VAL A 144 17.09 0.46 8.06
N LEU A 145 15.97 1.16 8.12
CA LEU A 145 15.95 2.61 8.29
C LEU A 145 16.49 3.02 9.67
N GLU A 146 16.03 2.37 10.74
CA GLU A 146 16.46 2.69 12.10
C GLU A 146 17.95 2.38 12.32
N ALA A 147 18.48 1.34 11.69
CA ALA A 147 19.92 1.08 11.68
C ALA A 147 20.71 2.18 10.96
N GLN A 148 20.19 2.74 9.86
CA GLN A 148 20.82 3.85 9.13
C GLN A 148 20.75 5.17 9.89
N LEU A 149 19.65 5.44 10.58
CA LEU A 149 19.44 6.66 11.36
C LEU A 149 20.10 6.60 12.75
N GLY A 150 20.28 5.40 13.30
CA GLY A 150 20.80 5.19 14.65
C GLY A 150 19.82 5.55 15.77
N VAL A 151 18.53 5.68 15.45
CA VAL A 151 17.44 6.04 16.37
C VAL A 151 16.17 5.26 16.06
N PRO A 152 15.26 5.05 17.03
CA PRO A 152 13.98 4.38 16.81
C PRO A 152 12.98 5.32 16.11
N PHE A 153 13.20 5.57 14.82
CA PHE A 153 12.43 6.51 14.01
C PHE A 153 10.92 6.29 14.07
N VAL A 154 10.45 5.04 13.95
CA VAL A 154 9.01 4.77 13.89
C VAL A 154 8.34 5.11 15.21
N GLU A 155 8.91 4.67 16.33
CA GLU A 155 8.38 5.01 17.66
C GLU A 155 8.40 6.52 17.91
N ASN A 156 9.49 7.20 17.53
CA ASN A 156 9.58 8.65 17.66
C ASN A 156 8.53 9.38 16.81
N LEU A 157 8.28 8.91 15.59
CA LEU A 157 7.28 9.48 14.68
C LEU A 157 5.87 9.28 15.24
N LEU A 158 5.52 8.06 15.67
CA LEU A 158 4.21 7.77 16.23
C LEU A 158 3.92 8.60 17.49
N GLN A 159 4.91 8.76 18.38
CA GLN A 159 4.77 9.64 19.55
C GLN A 159 4.53 11.11 19.16
N ARG A 160 5.19 11.59 18.10
CA ARG A 160 4.99 12.96 17.60
C ARG A 160 3.60 13.14 17.03
N ILE A 161 3.14 12.20 16.20
CA ILE A 161 1.79 12.22 15.65
C ILE A 161 0.77 12.20 16.80
N GLU A 162 0.93 11.30 17.77
CA GLU A 162 0.04 11.19 18.93
C GLU A 162 -0.04 12.50 19.74
N ARG A 163 1.09 13.18 19.91
CA ARG A 163 1.15 14.47 20.62
C ARG A 163 0.60 15.63 19.79
N ARG A 164 0.87 15.66 18.48
CA ARG A 164 0.54 16.78 17.58
C ARG A 164 -0.93 16.79 17.21
N LEU A 165 -1.48 15.61 16.92
CA LEU A 165 -2.81 15.49 16.32
C LEU A 165 -3.91 16.21 17.12
N PRO A 166 -3.97 16.16 18.47
CA PRO A 166 -5.00 16.86 19.24
C PRO A 166 -5.05 18.39 19.05
N ASP A 167 -3.92 19.02 18.71
CA ASP A 167 -3.79 20.47 18.64
C ASP A 167 -4.08 21.03 17.23
N LEU A 168 -4.09 20.17 16.20
CA LEU A 168 -4.38 20.55 14.82
C LEU A 168 -5.89 20.62 14.57
N THR A 169 -6.33 21.55 13.72
CA THR A 169 -7.66 21.49 13.10
C THR A 169 -7.77 20.28 12.17
N ASP A 170 -8.99 19.92 11.75
CA ASP A 170 -9.18 18.75 10.87
C ASP A 170 -8.47 18.92 9.53
N SER A 171 -8.50 20.11 8.94
CA SER A 171 -7.86 20.39 7.65
C SER A 171 -6.33 20.41 7.74
N GLU A 172 -5.76 20.97 8.81
CA GLU A 172 -4.31 20.90 9.08
C GLU A 172 -3.86 19.45 9.35
N ALA A 173 -4.64 18.70 10.15
CA ALA A 173 -4.34 17.31 10.44
C ALA A 173 -4.37 16.42 9.18
N CYS A 174 -5.27 16.71 8.23
CA CYS A 174 -5.29 16.03 6.93
C CYS A 174 -3.99 16.26 6.17
N THR A 175 -3.54 17.51 6.02
CA THR A 175 -2.27 17.82 5.35
C THR A 175 -1.07 17.19 6.07
N TYR A 176 -1.03 17.30 7.40
CA TYR A 176 0.04 16.75 8.22
C TYR A 176 0.17 15.23 8.04
N LEU A 177 -0.94 14.49 8.19
CA LEU A 177 -0.93 13.03 8.04
C LEU A 177 -0.69 12.61 6.59
N TYR A 178 -1.32 13.27 5.62
CA TYR A 178 -1.16 12.95 4.19
C TYR A 178 0.31 13.00 3.77
N ASN A 179 1.01 14.09 4.09
CA ASN A 179 2.43 14.23 3.73
C ASN A 179 3.27 13.15 4.42
N ILE A 180 3.02 12.87 5.70
CA ILE A 180 3.74 11.80 6.41
C ILE A 180 3.49 10.44 5.75
N PHE A 181 2.24 10.11 5.44
CA PHE A 181 1.89 8.80 4.88
C PHE A 181 2.51 8.60 3.51
N GLU A 182 2.23 9.51 2.59
CA GLU A 182 2.71 9.41 1.20
C GLU A 182 4.23 9.50 1.14
N GLY A 183 4.82 10.50 1.80
CA GLY A 183 6.24 10.78 1.64
C GLY A 183 7.15 9.79 2.35
N VAL A 184 6.77 9.29 3.54
CA VAL A 184 7.54 8.26 4.23
C VAL A 184 7.41 6.93 3.52
N GLU A 185 6.20 6.55 3.09
CA GLU A 185 6.00 5.30 2.36
C GLU A 185 6.74 5.31 1.01
N ALA A 186 6.69 6.42 0.28
CA ALA A 186 7.40 6.55 -0.99
C ALA A 186 8.93 6.42 -0.84
N GLN A 187 9.50 6.99 0.24
CA GLN A 187 10.95 6.94 0.48
C GLN A 187 11.42 5.61 1.06
N THR A 188 10.65 5.04 1.99
CA THR A 188 11.14 3.97 2.88
C THR A 188 10.41 2.64 2.64
N GLY A 189 9.25 2.67 2.00
CA GLY A 189 8.35 1.52 1.89
C GLY A 189 7.63 1.14 3.20
N ILE A 190 7.78 1.93 4.27
CA ILE A 190 7.07 1.75 5.54
C ILE A 190 5.67 2.32 5.41
N SER A 191 4.64 1.51 5.66
CA SER A 191 3.26 2.01 5.68
C SER A 191 2.94 2.67 7.03
N VAL A 192 3.10 3.99 7.08
CA VAL A 192 2.83 4.77 8.30
C VAL A 192 1.33 4.82 8.61
N VAL A 193 0.46 4.74 7.61
CA VAL A 193 -1.00 4.69 7.82
C VAL A 193 -1.42 3.45 8.60
N ASP A 194 -0.83 2.28 8.31
CA ASP A 194 -1.07 1.04 9.05
C ASP A 194 -0.61 1.17 10.52
N LEU A 195 0.60 1.71 10.72
CA LEU A 195 1.17 1.94 12.06
C LEU A 195 0.32 2.91 12.88
N VAL A 196 -0.09 4.03 12.30
CA VAL A 196 -0.95 5.03 12.96
C VAL A 196 -2.33 4.44 13.25
N SER A 197 -2.92 3.74 12.30
CA SER A 197 -4.23 3.10 12.47
C SER A 197 -4.18 2.09 13.60
N SER A 198 -3.11 1.31 13.71
CA SER A 198 -2.85 0.36 14.80
C SER A 198 -2.62 1.05 16.15
N ARG A 199 -1.75 2.06 16.18
CA ARG A 199 -1.39 2.79 17.41
C ARG A 199 -2.57 3.56 18.00
N LEU A 200 -3.42 4.10 17.14
CA LEU A 200 -4.50 5.01 17.51
C LEU A 200 -5.90 4.42 17.24
N GLN A 201 -6.08 3.10 17.29
CA GLN A 201 -7.35 2.40 17.01
C GLN A 201 -8.58 2.93 17.79
N GLY A 202 -8.39 3.65 18.91
CA GLY A 202 -9.46 4.28 19.69
C GLY A 202 -9.81 5.73 19.28
N ASN A 203 -9.04 6.34 18.39
CA ASN A 203 -9.22 7.73 18.01
C ASN A 203 -10.33 7.88 16.96
N LYS A 204 -11.54 8.21 17.41
CA LYS A 204 -12.72 8.40 16.56
C LYS A 204 -12.53 9.47 15.47
N ARG A 205 -11.56 10.37 15.63
CA ARG A 205 -11.26 11.43 14.67
C ARG A 205 -10.59 10.89 13.40
N LEU A 206 -9.79 9.83 13.50
CA LEU A 206 -9.02 9.30 12.36
C LEU A 206 -9.89 8.91 11.17
N GLY A 207 -11.02 8.23 11.41
CA GLY A 207 -11.93 7.86 10.32
C GLY A 207 -12.51 9.06 9.57
N LYS A 208 -12.74 10.19 10.26
CA LYS A 208 -13.15 11.44 9.61
C LYS A 208 -12.01 12.05 8.80
N LEU A 209 -10.80 12.07 9.34
CA LEU A 209 -9.62 12.62 8.66
C LEU A 209 -9.31 11.85 7.38
N PHE A 210 -9.39 10.52 7.40
CA PHE A 210 -9.20 9.69 6.20
C PHE A 210 -10.21 10.04 5.10
N GLN A 211 -11.50 10.20 5.44
CA GLN A 211 -12.52 10.63 4.48
C GLN A 211 -12.31 12.07 3.95
N MET A 212 -11.73 12.96 4.75
CA MET A 212 -11.43 14.33 4.33
C MET A 212 -10.22 14.39 3.40
N MET A 213 -9.18 13.59 3.68
CA MET A 213 -8.01 13.45 2.80
C MET A 213 -8.41 12.94 1.42
N GLU A 214 -9.29 11.92 1.33
CA GLU A 214 -9.82 11.42 0.06
C GLU A 214 -10.55 12.50 -0.78
N LYS A 215 -11.10 13.52 -0.12
CA LYS A 215 -11.80 14.64 -0.78
C LYS A 215 -10.90 15.85 -1.07
N GLY A 216 -9.65 15.82 -0.63
CA GLY A 216 -8.72 16.95 -0.74
C GLY A 216 -9.11 18.16 0.12
N GLU A 217 -9.78 17.94 1.25
CA GLU A 217 -10.18 19.02 2.18
C GLU A 217 -9.02 19.43 3.11
N THR A 218 -8.00 20.09 2.54
CA THR A 218 -6.70 20.37 3.18
C THR A 218 -6.44 21.86 3.43
N GLU A 219 -5.71 22.18 4.50
CA GLU A 219 -5.11 23.50 4.76
C GLU A 219 -3.59 23.39 4.85
N GLU A 220 -2.85 24.47 4.54
CA GLU A 220 -1.38 24.44 4.60
C GLU A 220 -0.89 24.09 6.01
N ASN A 221 -0.01 23.10 6.11
CA ASN A 221 0.66 22.72 7.35
C ASN A 221 2.07 22.24 7.01
N ILE A 222 3.08 22.78 7.69
CA ILE A 222 4.50 22.43 7.51
C ILE A 222 5.07 21.66 8.71
N ASP A 223 4.28 21.45 9.77
CA ASP A 223 4.73 20.81 11.00
C ASP A 223 5.23 19.37 10.79
N TRP A 224 4.72 18.71 9.76
CA TRP A 224 5.16 17.37 9.37
C TRP A 224 6.64 17.31 9.06
N MET A 225 7.22 18.36 8.45
CA MET A 225 8.65 18.39 8.12
C MET A 225 9.49 18.36 9.40
N PHE A 226 9.15 19.21 10.36
CA PHE A 226 9.85 19.31 11.64
C PHE A 226 9.71 18.02 12.44
N ASP A 227 8.51 17.44 12.49
CA ASP A 227 8.29 16.19 13.22
C ASP A 227 9.02 15.00 12.58
N LEU A 228 9.15 14.93 11.26
CA LEU A 228 9.96 13.91 10.58
C LEU A 228 11.45 14.07 10.87
N VAL A 229 11.99 15.29 10.77
CA VAL A 229 13.40 15.58 11.11
C VAL A 229 13.68 15.16 12.54
N CYS A 230 12.82 15.55 13.47
CA CYS A 230 13.03 15.23 14.86
C CYS A 230 12.82 13.75 15.17
N ALA A 231 11.90 13.07 14.48
CA ALA A 231 11.76 11.61 14.58
C ALA A 231 13.04 10.89 14.13
N ALA A 232 13.71 11.45 13.11
CA ALA A 232 15.01 11.00 12.62
C ALA A 232 16.21 11.42 13.49
N GLY A 233 15.98 11.99 14.69
CA GLY A 233 17.02 12.39 15.63
C GLY A 233 17.58 13.80 15.40
N GLY A 234 16.96 14.59 14.54
CA GLY A 234 17.40 15.92 14.13
C GLY A 234 16.97 17.09 15.01
N GLU A 235 16.50 16.88 16.24
CA GLU A 235 15.98 17.98 17.10
C GLU A 235 16.98 19.14 17.26
N ALA A 236 18.26 18.82 17.44
CA ALA A 236 19.32 19.82 17.56
C ALA A 236 19.66 20.55 16.24
N GLN A 237 19.07 20.14 15.13
CA GLN A 237 19.26 20.72 13.80
C GLN A 237 18.15 21.72 13.44
N LEU A 238 17.14 21.87 14.30
CA LEU A 238 16.16 22.94 14.20
C LEU A 238 16.73 24.22 14.81
N GLN A 239 16.62 25.33 14.08
CA GLN A 239 17.04 26.64 14.55
C GLN A 239 15.83 27.56 14.64
N PRO A 240 15.74 28.46 15.63
CA PRO A 240 14.68 29.45 15.66
C PRO A 240 14.82 30.39 14.44
N ASP A 241 13.69 30.76 13.86
CA ASP A 241 13.67 31.73 12.78
C ASP A 241 14.10 33.12 13.33
N PRO A 242 15.12 33.77 12.73
CA PRO A 242 15.61 35.06 13.20
C PRO A 242 14.61 36.21 13.00
N GLU A 243 13.65 36.06 12.09
CA GLU A 243 12.61 37.05 11.78
C GLU A 243 11.29 36.75 12.50
N ASP A 244 11.04 35.50 12.86
CA ASP A 244 9.87 35.06 13.64
C ASP A 244 10.25 34.08 14.75
N ALA A 245 10.46 34.59 15.97
CA ALA A 245 10.84 33.76 17.12
C ALA A 245 9.83 32.65 17.50
N GLY A 246 8.63 32.63 16.90
CA GLY A 246 7.66 31.54 17.03
C GLY A 246 7.88 30.37 16.05
N ASN A 247 8.70 30.55 15.02
CA ASN A 247 8.94 29.58 13.96
C ASN A 247 10.33 28.96 14.01
N TRP A 248 10.49 27.88 13.25
CA TRP A 248 11.74 27.14 13.13
C TRP A 248 12.18 27.09 11.67
N ILE A 249 13.50 27.14 11.46
CA ILE A 249 14.15 26.90 10.18
C ILE A 249 14.93 25.59 10.24
N LEU A 250 14.97 24.89 9.11
CA LEU A 250 15.73 23.66 8.95
C LEU A 250 17.18 23.99 8.60
N SER A 251 18.15 23.51 9.39
CA SER A 251 19.54 23.54 8.96
C SER A 251 19.77 22.61 7.77
N ARG A 252 20.91 22.75 7.08
CA ARG A 252 21.32 21.78 6.05
C ARG A 252 21.27 20.33 6.54
N GLN A 253 21.75 20.06 7.76
CA GLN A 253 21.70 18.70 8.32
C GLN A 253 20.27 18.23 8.57
N ALA A 254 19.35 19.11 8.96
CA ALA A 254 17.93 18.78 9.09
C ALA A 254 17.34 18.38 7.73
N ILE A 255 17.70 19.11 6.68
CA ILE A 255 17.24 18.82 5.31
C ILE A 255 17.80 17.47 4.81
N GLU A 256 19.09 17.19 5.07
CA GLU A 256 19.71 15.90 4.75
C GLU A 256 19.08 14.72 5.53
N LEU A 257 18.62 14.94 6.76
CA LEU A 257 17.86 13.93 7.51
C LEU A 257 16.46 13.73 6.91
N LEU A 258 15.78 14.82 6.53
CA LEU A 258 14.47 14.76 5.90
C LEU A 258 14.52 13.95 4.60
N ASP A 259 15.54 14.18 3.75
CA ASP A 259 15.74 13.47 2.47
C ASP A 259 15.91 11.94 2.65
N LYS A 260 16.37 11.48 3.83
CA LYS A 260 16.48 10.04 4.12
C LYS A 260 15.14 9.40 4.42
N VAL A 261 14.17 10.15 4.94
CA VAL A 261 12.90 9.62 5.47
C VAL A 261 11.67 10.07 4.67
N TYR A 262 11.82 11.01 3.75
CA TYR A 262 10.71 11.62 3.02
C TYR A 262 11.02 11.82 1.54
N LEU A 263 10.10 11.42 0.67
CA LEU A 263 10.12 11.66 -0.77
C LEU A 263 8.79 12.32 -1.19
N GLY A 264 8.81 13.62 -1.42
CA GLY A 264 7.66 14.35 -1.98
C GLY A 264 7.67 14.38 -3.51
N GLU A 265 6.68 15.07 -4.10
CA GLU A 265 6.61 15.30 -5.56
C GLU A 265 7.87 15.98 -6.13
N ARG A 266 8.57 16.75 -5.30
CA ARG A 266 9.90 17.29 -5.60
C ARG A 266 10.90 16.75 -4.58
N PRO A 267 12.04 16.19 -5.01
CA PRO A 267 13.09 15.74 -4.09
C PRO A 267 13.56 16.91 -3.22
N VAL A 268 13.73 16.66 -1.92
CA VAL A 268 14.23 17.66 -0.97
C VAL A 268 15.63 18.16 -1.38
N ALA A 269 16.45 17.30 -1.99
CA ALA A 269 17.71 17.67 -2.63
C ALA A 269 17.61 18.85 -3.62
N SER A 270 16.48 19.00 -4.35
CA SER A 270 16.28 20.12 -5.27
C SER A 270 16.09 21.48 -4.57
N LEU A 271 15.61 21.46 -3.32
CA LEU A 271 15.52 22.66 -2.47
C LEU A 271 16.89 23.05 -1.92
N ILE A 272 17.75 22.06 -1.60
CA ILE A 272 19.14 22.30 -1.18
C ILE A 272 19.93 22.95 -2.33
N GLU A 273 19.83 22.40 -3.54
CA GLU A 273 20.52 22.96 -4.71
C GLU A 273 20.07 24.40 -5.01
N ALA A 274 18.77 24.69 -4.86
CA ALA A 274 18.24 26.04 -5.04
C ALA A 274 18.75 27.01 -3.95
N ALA A 275 18.79 26.58 -2.69
CA ALA A 275 19.34 27.37 -1.59
C ALA A 275 20.84 27.67 -1.77
N GLU A 276 21.63 26.66 -2.16
CA GLU A 276 23.06 26.84 -2.46
C GLU A 276 23.30 27.79 -3.66
N LEU A 277 22.37 27.83 -4.62
CA LEU A 277 22.44 28.74 -5.76
C LEU A 277 22.13 30.19 -5.35
N ILE A 278 21.20 30.38 -4.40
CA ILE A 278 20.84 31.69 -3.85
C ILE A 278 21.99 32.25 -3.00
N GLU A 279 22.57 31.46 -2.09
CA GLU A 279 23.73 31.88 -1.28
C GLU A 279 24.90 32.32 -2.17
N LYS A 280 25.20 31.57 -3.24
CA LYS A 280 26.24 31.94 -4.22
C LYS A 280 25.95 33.23 -4.98
N LEU A 281 24.70 33.62 -5.13
CA LEU A 281 24.30 34.87 -5.77
C LEU A 281 24.34 36.07 -4.81
N GLU A 282 24.23 35.83 -3.50
CA GLU A 282 24.33 36.88 -2.48
C GLU A 282 25.79 37.19 -2.08
N GLU A 283 26.70 36.23 -2.26
CA GLU A 283 28.14 36.41 -2.03
C GLU A 283 28.92 37.05 -3.22
N GLY A 284 28.26 37.28 -4.37
CA GLY A 284 28.86 37.82 -5.60
C GLY A 284 28.44 39.24 -5.95
#